data_AF-E7BCU5-F1
#
_entry.id   AF-E7BCU5-F1
#
_cell.length_a   1.000
_cell.length_b   1.000
_cell.length_c   1.000
_cell.angle_alpha   90.00
_cell.angle_beta   90.00
_cell.angle_gamma   90.00
#
_symmetry.space_group_name_H-M   'P 1'
#
loop_
_entity.id
_entity.type
_entity.pdbx_description
1 polymer ?
#
loop_
_entity_poly.entity_id
_entity_poly.type
_entity_poly.pdbx_seq_one_letter_code
_entity_poly.pdbx_strand_id
1 'polypeptide(L)'
;IIGDRQIGKSAIAIDAIINQKGTGVTCVYVAIGQKQSTIANVVRKLEEHGAMEHTIVVAAGAADPAPMQFLAAYSGCTMGEYFRDRGEDAMIVYDDLSKQAVAYRQVSLLLRRPPGREAYPGDVFYLHSRLLERAARVNADYVEKFTNGEVKGKTGSLTALPIIETQAGDVSAFVPTNVISITDGQIFLEADLFNSGIRPAINAGLSVSRVGGA
;
A
#
# COMPACT_ATOMS: atom_id res chain seq x y z
N ILE A 1 6.27 3.85 0.33
CA ILE A 1 7.64 3.28 0.15
C ILE A 1 7.92 3.26 -1.34
N ILE A 2 8.97 3.95 -1.80
CA ILE A 2 9.26 4.15 -3.22
C ILE A 2 10.73 3.84 -3.51
N GLY A 3 11.00 3.28 -4.69
CA GLY A 3 12.35 3.09 -5.21
C GLY A 3 12.43 1.98 -6.27
N ASP A 4 13.64 1.74 -6.75
CA ASP A 4 13.89 0.77 -7.83
C ASP A 4 13.63 -0.67 -7.41
N ARG A 5 13.56 -1.55 -8.41
CA ARG A 5 13.36 -2.97 -8.19
C ARG A 5 14.49 -3.57 -7.32
N GLN A 6 14.14 -4.55 -6.47
CA GLN A 6 15.09 -5.36 -5.69
C GLN A 6 15.92 -4.64 -4.59
N ILE A 7 15.55 -3.43 -4.17
CA ILE A 7 16.27 -2.69 -3.11
C ILE A 7 15.60 -2.73 -1.72
N GLY A 8 14.72 -3.71 -1.46
CA GLY A 8 14.18 -3.95 -0.11
C GLY A 8 12.81 -3.32 0.21
N LYS A 9 12.08 -2.79 -0.79
CA LYS A 9 10.74 -2.19 -0.57
C LYS A 9 9.77 -3.11 0.18
N SER A 10 9.54 -4.32 -0.34
CA SER A 10 8.64 -5.29 0.29
C SER A 10 9.18 -5.81 1.62
N ALA A 11 10.51 -5.89 1.80
CA ALA A 11 11.10 -6.32 3.06
C ALA A 11 10.73 -5.35 4.20
N ILE A 12 10.91 -4.04 3.99
CA ILE A 12 10.51 -3.01 4.97
C ILE A 12 9.02 -3.12 5.32
N ALA A 13 8.16 -3.34 4.31
CA ALA A 13 6.72 -3.44 4.54
C ALA A 13 6.32 -4.71 5.32
N ILE A 14 6.97 -5.84 5.04
CA ILE A 14 6.74 -7.10 5.76
C ILE A 14 7.27 -7.01 7.19
N ASP A 15 8.45 -6.42 7.39
CA ASP A 15 9.03 -6.20 8.72
C ASP A 15 8.12 -5.28 9.56
N ALA A 16 7.51 -4.26 8.94
CA ALA A 16 6.52 -3.43 9.61
C ALA A 16 5.30 -4.23 10.08
N ILE A 17 4.80 -5.18 9.28
CA ILE A 17 3.69 -6.08 9.65
C ILE A 17 4.10 -7.00 10.82
N ILE A 18 5.29 -7.61 10.74
CA ILE A 18 5.83 -8.48 11.79
C ILE A 18 5.94 -7.71 13.11
N ASN A 19 6.36 -6.45 13.05
CA ASN A 19 6.51 -5.59 14.23
C ASN A 19 5.18 -5.16 14.87
N GLN A 20 4.03 -5.41 14.23
CA GLN A 20 2.71 -5.20 14.85
C GLN A 20 2.25 -6.38 15.73
N LYS A 21 3.07 -7.42 15.86
CA LYS A 21 2.75 -8.56 16.72
C LYS A 21 2.57 -8.09 18.17
N GLY A 22 1.39 -8.35 18.73
CA GLY A 22 1.05 -7.99 20.11
C GLY A 22 0.73 -6.50 20.33
N THR A 23 0.70 -5.66 19.29
CA THR A 23 0.31 -4.24 19.42
C THR A 23 -1.20 -4.02 19.37
N GLY A 24 -1.95 -5.02 18.90
CA GLY A 24 -3.40 -4.94 18.65
C GLY A 24 -3.77 -4.39 17.27
N VAL A 25 -2.79 -4.10 16.41
CA VAL A 25 -3.03 -3.61 15.04
C VAL A 25 -3.24 -4.76 14.08
N THR A 26 -4.41 -4.81 13.44
CA THR A 26 -4.69 -5.80 12.39
C THR A 26 -4.02 -5.38 11.08
N CYS A 27 -3.29 -6.29 10.45
CA CYS A 27 -2.56 -6.02 9.22
C CYS A 27 -3.27 -6.57 7.98
N VAL A 28 -3.15 -5.87 6.86
CA VAL A 28 -3.62 -6.32 5.54
C VAL A 28 -2.47 -6.19 4.55
N TYR A 29 -2.05 -7.28 3.93
CA TYR A 29 -1.04 -7.26 2.86
C TYR A 29 -1.71 -7.59 1.52
N VAL A 30 -1.69 -6.63 0.60
CA VAL A 30 -2.29 -6.78 -0.73
C VAL A 30 -1.20 -6.97 -1.78
N ALA A 31 -1.07 -8.19 -2.29
CA ALA A 31 -0.17 -8.51 -3.40
C ALA A 31 -0.88 -8.30 -4.74
N ILE A 32 -0.35 -7.40 -5.57
CA ILE A 32 -0.91 -6.96 -6.85
C ILE A 32 0.11 -7.25 -7.95
N GLY A 33 -0.23 -8.14 -8.88
CA GLY A 33 0.62 -8.51 -10.00
C GLY A 33 1.95 -9.17 -9.59
N GLN A 34 2.05 -9.69 -8.36
CA GLN A 34 3.26 -10.35 -7.86
C GLN A 34 3.34 -11.79 -8.35
N LYS A 35 4.56 -12.35 -8.41
CA LYS A 35 4.73 -13.77 -8.73
C LYS A 35 4.15 -14.63 -7.61
N GLN A 36 3.44 -15.70 -7.94
CA GLN A 36 2.83 -16.59 -6.93
C GLN A 36 3.86 -17.14 -5.93
N SER A 37 5.06 -17.48 -6.41
CA SER A 37 6.17 -17.93 -5.54
C SER A 37 6.65 -16.85 -4.57
N THR A 38 6.64 -15.58 -4.98
CA THR A 38 6.95 -14.46 -4.09
C THR A 38 5.88 -14.34 -3.01
N ILE A 39 4.60 -14.38 -3.38
CA ILE A 39 3.48 -14.31 -2.42
C ILE A 39 3.57 -15.45 -1.41
N ALA A 40 3.77 -16.69 -1.88
CA ALA A 40 3.93 -17.86 -1.01
C ALA A 40 5.11 -17.71 -0.03
N ASN A 41 6.24 -17.16 -0.49
CA ASN A 41 7.37 -16.87 0.38
C ASN A 41 7.07 -15.79 1.43
N VAL A 42 6.26 -14.78 1.09
CA VAL A 42 5.82 -13.76 2.06
C VAL A 42 4.93 -14.38 3.12
N VAL A 43 3.92 -15.16 2.72
CA VAL A 43 3.03 -15.86 3.67
C VAL A 43 3.83 -16.76 4.60
N ARG A 44 4.73 -17.59 4.05
CA ARG A 44 5.59 -18.46 4.88
C ARG A 44 6.41 -17.66 5.89
N LYS A 45 7.01 -16.52 5.49
CA LYS A 45 7.76 -15.66 6.42
C LYS A 45 6.87 -15.08 7.53
N LEU A 46 5.66 -14.65 7.18
CA LEU A 46 4.70 -14.16 8.17
C LEU A 46 4.30 -15.28 9.15
N GLU A 47 4.14 -16.52 8.69
CA GLU A 47 3.89 -17.69 9.55
C GLU A 47 5.09 -17.99 10.46
N GLU A 48 6.31 -18.04 9.90
CA GLU A 48 7.56 -18.30 10.63
C GLU A 48 7.77 -17.32 11.79
N HIS A 49 7.38 -16.06 11.62
CA HIS A 49 7.49 -15.03 12.67
C HIS A 49 6.23 -14.90 13.54
N GLY A 50 5.21 -15.73 13.29
CA GLY A 50 3.92 -15.70 14.00
C GLY A 50 3.15 -14.41 13.80
N ALA A 51 3.22 -13.83 12.60
CA ALA A 51 2.52 -12.62 12.19
C ALA A 51 1.30 -12.88 11.29
N MET A 52 1.11 -14.11 10.80
CA MET A 52 -0.10 -14.46 10.04
C MET A 52 -1.38 -14.43 10.89
N GLU A 53 -1.29 -14.63 12.22
CA GLU A 53 -2.46 -14.62 13.11
C GLU A 53 -3.19 -13.27 13.12
N HIS A 54 -2.47 -12.17 12.90
CA HIS A 54 -3.02 -10.81 12.85
C HIS A 54 -2.97 -10.19 11.45
N THR A 55 -2.71 -10.98 10.40
CA THR A 55 -2.54 -10.48 9.03
C THR A 55 -3.48 -11.15 8.03
N ILE A 56 -4.26 -10.34 7.31
CA ILE A 56 -5.03 -10.75 6.15
C ILE A 56 -4.16 -10.59 4.90
N VAL A 57 -4.10 -11.62 4.04
CA VAL A 57 -3.38 -11.55 2.75
C VAL A 57 -4.38 -11.58 1.60
N VAL A 58 -4.42 -10.51 0.82
CA VAL A 58 -5.20 -10.43 -0.43
C VAL A 58 -4.24 -10.61 -1.59
N ALA A 59 -4.47 -11.63 -2.42
CA ALA A 59 -3.58 -11.96 -3.53
C ALA A 59 -4.31 -11.85 -4.88
N ALA A 60 -3.79 -10.99 -5.75
CA ALA A 60 -4.04 -11.00 -7.18
C ALA A 60 -2.68 -11.09 -7.89
N GLY A 61 -2.26 -12.31 -8.21
CA GLY A 61 -0.95 -12.61 -8.77
C GLY A 61 -0.79 -12.14 -10.22
N ALA A 62 0.43 -12.26 -10.74
CA ALA A 62 0.79 -11.83 -12.09
C ALA A 62 0.02 -12.56 -13.21
N ALA A 63 -0.48 -13.78 -12.94
CA ALA A 63 -1.26 -14.57 -13.88
C ALA A 63 -2.75 -14.24 -13.86
N ASP A 64 -3.22 -13.52 -12.83
CA ASP A 64 -4.63 -13.18 -12.69
C ASP A 64 -5.03 -12.07 -13.68
N PRO A 65 -6.31 -12.01 -14.09
CA PRO A 65 -6.79 -10.99 -15.01
C PRO A 65 -6.56 -9.55 -14.50
N ALA A 66 -6.29 -8.62 -15.42
CA ALA A 66 -6.08 -7.21 -15.09
C ALA A 66 -7.19 -6.58 -14.21
N PRO A 67 -8.50 -6.87 -14.41
CA PRO A 67 -9.53 -6.39 -13.50
C PRO A 67 -9.36 -6.84 -12.05
N MET A 68 -8.88 -8.07 -11.82
CA MET A 68 -8.64 -8.60 -10.47
C MET A 68 -7.46 -7.91 -9.81
N GLN A 69 -6.35 -7.71 -10.53
CA GLN A 69 -5.19 -6.96 -10.05
C GLN A 69 -5.56 -5.51 -9.71
N PHE A 70 -6.36 -4.86 -10.57
CA PHE A 70 -6.88 -3.51 -10.34
C PHE A 70 -7.75 -3.43 -9.07
N LEU A 71 -8.70 -4.37 -8.89
CA LEU A 71 -9.66 -4.33 -7.78
C LEU A 71 -9.09 -4.80 -6.44
N ALA A 72 -8.03 -5.61 -6.43
CA ALA A 72 -7.45 -6.17 -5.21
C ALA A 72 -7.11 -5.13 -4.14
N ALA A 73 -6.58 -3.96 -4.54
CA ALA A 73 -6.28 -2.87 -3.62
C ALA A 73 -7.55 -2.34 -2.91
N TYR A 74 -8.66 -2.19 -3.64
CA TYR A 74 -9.92 -1.75 -3.06
C TYR A 74 -10.51 -2.78 -2.12
N SER A 75 -10.44 -4.07 -2.48
CA SER A 75 -10.90 -5.17 -1.65
C SER A 75 -10.13 -5.26 -0.33
N GLY A 76 -8.79 -5.17 -0.37
CA GLY A 76 -7.97 -5.14 0.84
C GLY A 76 -8.26 -3.92 1.70
N CYS A 77 -8.44 -2.74 1.08
CA CYS A 77 -8.81 -1.54 1.80
C CYS A 77 -10.15 -1.69 2.54
N THR A 78 -11.17 -2.29 1.89
CA THR A 78 -12.47 -2.56 2.55
C THR A 78 -12.33 -3.49 3.76
N MET A 79 -11.42 -4.48 3.70
CA MET A 79 -11.14 -5.35 4.85
C MET A 79 -10.50 -4.57 6.00
N GLY A 80 -9.60 -3.63 5.72
CA GLY A 80 -9.01 -2.76 6.74
C GLY A 80 -10.00 -1.75 7.34
N GLU A 81 -10.90 -1.20 6.51
CA GLU A 81 -11.93 -0.25 6.96
C GLU A 81 -12.89 -0.86 8.00
N TYR A 82 -13.13 -2.18 7.93
CA TYR A 82 -13.94 -2.89 8.91
C TYR A 82 -13.48 -2.61 10.35
N PHE A 83 -12.16 -2.62 10.58
CA PHE A 83 -11.54 -2.38 11.89
C PHE A 83 -11.54 -0.89 12.24
N ARG A 84 -11.16 -0.02 11.29
CA ARG A 84 -11.21 1.45 11.45
C ARG A 84 -12.59 1.91 11.93
N ASP A 85 -13.64 1.42 11.29
CA ASP A 85 -15.02 1.88 11.56
C ASP A 85 -15.58 1.33 12.88
N ARG A 86 -14.88 0.38 13.52
CA ARG A 86 -15.21 -0.20 14.83
C ARG A 86 -14.34 0.32 15.97
N GLY A 87 -13.57 1.38 15.73
CA GLY A 87 -12.69 1.96 16.75
C GLY A 87 -11.45 1.13 17.05
N GLU A 88 -11.03 0.31 16.08
CA GLU A 88 -9.79 -0.45 16.10
C GLU A 88 -8.78 0.15 15.11
N ASP A 89 -7.51 -0.20 15.29
CA ASP A 89 -6.43 0.25 14.43
C ASP A 89 -6.00 -0.86 13.47
N ALA A 90 -5.85 -0.50 12.19
CA ALA A 90 -5.40 -1.39 11.15
C ALA A 90 -4.27 -0.78 10.32
N MET A 91 -3.44 -1.63 9.74
CA MET A 91 -2.38 -1.25 8.82
C MET A 91 -2.52 -2.02 7.51
N ILE A 92 -2.41 -1.33 6.37
CA ILE A 92 -2.49 -1.94 5.04
C ILE A 92 -1.26 -1.64 4.20
N VAL A 93 -0.75 -2.66 3.52
CA VAL A 93 0.34 -2.57 2.54
C VAL A 93 -0.19 -2.90 1.16
N TYR A 94 0.11 -2.05 0.17
CA TYR A 94 -0.19 -2.32 -1.24
C TYR A 94 1.10 -2.62 -2.01
N ASP A 95 1.28 -3.87 -2.48
CA ASP A 95 2.49 -4.37 -3.16
C ASP A 95 2.17 -4.90 -4.58
N ASP A 96 2.08 -4.06 -5.61
CA ASP A 96 2.35 -2.62 -5.58
C ASP A 96 1.38 -1.81 -6.45
N LEU A 97 1.31 -0.50 -6.19
CA LEU A 97 0.40 0.41 -6.91
C LEU A 97 0.90 0.74 -8.32
N SER A 98 2.19 0.56 -8.62
CA SER A 98 2.70 0.69 -9.99
C SER A 98 2.07 -0.39 -10.89
N LYS A 99 2.01 -1.65 -10.42
CA LYS A 99 1.36 -2.76 -11.11
C LYS A 99 -0.15 -2.58 -11.18
N GLN A 100 -0.79 -2.03 -10.13
CA GLN A 100 -2.21 -1.68 -10.18
C GLN A 100 -2.51 -0.66 -11.30
N ALA A 101 -1.70 0.39 -11.42
CA ALA A 101 -1.86 1.39 -12.47
C ALA A 101 -1.69 0.79 -13.87
N VAL A 102 -0.72 -0.11 -14.05
CA VAL A 102 -0.52 -0.83 -15.32
C VAL A 102 -1.73 -1.70 -15.67
N ALA A 103 -2.28 -2.43 -14.70
CA ALA A 103 -3.50 -3.22 -14.89
C ALA A 103 -4.70 -2.34 -15.25
N TYR A 104 -4.87 -1.20 -14.59
CA TYR A 104 -5.93 -0.24 -14.90
C TYR A 104 -5.78 0.39 -16.29
N ARG A 105 -4.54 0.67 -16.71
CA ARG A 105 -4.22 1.14 -18.07
C ARG A 105 -4.61 0.10 -19.10
N GLN A 106 -4.28 -1.17 -18.89
CA GLN A 106 -4.67 -2.27 -19.79
C GLN A 106 -6.19 -2.34 -19.96
N VAL A 107 -6.95 -2.32 -18.85
CA VAL A 107 -8.41 -2.33 -18.89
C VAL A 107 -8.95 -1.11 -19.66
N SER A 108 -8.41 0.08 -19.38
CA SER A 108 -8.86 1.33 -20.02
C SER A 108 -8.62 1.35 -21.53
N LEU A 109 -7.45 0.86 -21.98
CA LEU A 109 -7.11 0.80 -23.40
C LEU A 109 -7.98 -0.22 -24.16
N LEU A 110 -8.27 -1.37 -23.54
CA LEU A 110 -9.18 -2.37 -24.12
C LEU A 110 -10.60 -1.81 -24.29
N LEU A 111 -11.03 -0.93 -23.38
CA LEU A 111 -12.29 -0.20 -23.47
C LEU A 111 -12.24 1.03 -24.39
N ARG A 112 -11.12 1.21 -25.13
CA ARG A 112 -10.89 2.34 -26.05
C ARG A 112 -11.02 3.72 -25.39
N ARG A 113 -10.73 3.82 -24.10
CA ARG A 113 -10.65 5.13 -23.43
C ARG A 113 -9.43 5.90 -23.96
N PRO A 114 -9.56 7.21 -24.27
CA PRO A 114 -8.44 8.02 -24.72
C PRO A 114 -7.27 8.02 -23.71
N PRO A 115 -6.03 7.69 -24.13
CA PRO A 115 -4.86 7.75 -23.26
C PRO A 115 -4.28 9.17 -23.15
N GLY A 116 -3.58 9.44 -22.05
CA GLY A 116 -2.79 10.64 -21.80
C GLY A 116 -1.30 10.34 -21.66
N ARG A 117 -0.64 10.98 -20.68
CA ARG A 117 0.81 10.82 -20.41
C ARG A 117 1.15 9.36 -20.12
N GLU A 118 2.23 8.86 -20.73
CA GLU A 118 2.71 7.46 -20.60
C GLU A 118 1.62 6.40 -20.93
N ALA A 119 0.67 6.77 -21.79
CA ALA A 119 -0.49 5.99 -22.19
C ALA A 119 -1.48 5.61 -21.07
N TYR A 120 -1.38 6.22 -19.88
CA TYR A 120 -2.36 6.04 -18.81
C TYR A 120 -3.67 6.78 -19.11
N PRO A 121 -4.83 6.31 -18.62
CA PRO A 121 -6.07 7.05 -18.73
C PRO A 121 -6.02 8.34 -17.89
N GLY A 122 -6.79 9.36 -18.27
CA GLY A 122 -6.79 10.68 -17.61
C GLY A 122 -7.17 10.65 -16.12
N ASP A 123 -7.86 9.60 -15.67
CA ASP A 123 -8.31 9.40 -14.29
C ASP A 123 -7.39 8.47 -13.47
N VAL A 124 -6.15 8.19 -13.93
CA VAL A 124 -5.18 7.40 -13.15
C VAL A 124 -4.78 8.06 -11.82
N PHE A 125 -4.84 9.39 -11.72
CA PHE A 125 -4.70 10.08 -10.44
C PHE A 125 -5.87 9.72 -9.50
N TYR A 126 -7.10 9.78 -10.02
CA TYR A 126 -8.32 9.49 -9.26
C TYR A 126 -8.41 8.02 -8.81
N LEU A 127 -7.76 7.11 -9.55
CA LEU A 127 -7.59 5.72 -9.13
C LEU A 127 -6.91 5.64 -7.75
N HIS A 128 -5.74 6.23 -7.61
CA HIS A 128 -4.97 6.14 -6.36
C HIS A 128 -5.49 7.12 -5.30
N SER A 129 -5.99 8.30 -5.67
CA SER A 129 -6.47 9.27 -4.68
C SER A 129 -7.65 8.71 -3.90
N ARG A 130 -8.71 8.23 -4.56
CA ARG A 130 -9.88 7.66 -3.86
C ARG A 130 -9.56 6.39 -3.06
N LEU A 131 -8.47 5.69 -3.41
CA LEU A 131 -8.00 4.53 -2.66
C LEU A 131 -7.28 4.96 -1.38
N LEU A 132 -6.31 5.87 -1.49
CA LEU A 132 -5.45 6.27 -0.39
C LEU A 132 -6.16 7.21 0.59
N GLU A 133 -7.12 8.03 0.13
CA GLU A 133 -7.97 8.87 0.99
C GLU A 133 -8.86 8.06 1.95
N ARG A 134 -9.02 6.74 1.73
CA ARG A 134 -9.70 5.85 2.67
C ARG A 134 -8.84 5.48 3.88
N ALA A 135 -7.52 5.62 3.77
CA ALA A 135 -6.60 5.42 4.87
C ALA A 135 -6.55 6.67 5.75
N ALA A 136 -7.35 6.66 6.83
CA ALA A 136 -7.54 7.82 7.69
C ALA A 136 -7.77 7.40 9.14
N ARG A 137 -7.66 8.36 10.06
CA ARG A 137 -8.13 8.25 11.44
C ARG A 137 -9.51 8.89 11.56
N VAL A 138 -10.45 8.17 12.16
CA VAL A 138 -11.81 8.66 12.42
C VAL A 138 -11.98 9.06 13.89
N ASN A 139 -12.79 10.07 14.15
CA ASN A 139 -13.06 10.54 15.51
C ASN A 139 -14.07 9.64 16.24
N ALA A 140 -14.22 9.84 17.55
CA ALA A 140 -15.09 9.01 18.38
C ALA A 140 -16.57 9.11 17.99
N ASP A 141 -17.04 10.30 17.62
CA ASP A 141 -18.42 10.53 17.18
C ASP A 141 -18.77 9.72 15.93
N TYR A 142 -17.82 9.61 14.98
CA TYR A 142 -17.99 8.79 13.78
C TYR A 142 -18.13 7.31 14.16
N VAL A 143 -17.25 6.79 15.00
CA VAL A 143 -17.27 5.37 15.42
C VAL A 143 -18.56 5.06 16.19
N GLU A 144 -18.97 5.94 17.12
CA GLU A 144 -20.21 5.76 17.88
C GLU A 144 -21.43 5.76 16.95
N LYS A 145 -21.47 6.66 15.96
CA LYS A 145 -22.54 6.70 14.97
C LYS A 145 -22.54 5.45 14.07
N PHE A 146 -21.38 5.01 13.59
CA PHE A 146 -21.25 3.87 12.69
C PHE A 146 -21.64 2.56 13.38
N THR A 147 -21.25 2.41 14.65
CA THR A 147 -21.52 1.22 15.46
C THR A 147 -22.87 1.27 16.20
N ASN A 148 -23.74 2.24 15.88
CA ASN A 148 -25.04 2.44 16.54
C ASN A 148 -24.96 2.50 18.08
N GLY A 149 -23.88 3.07 18.62
CA GLY A 149 -23.66 3.19 20.06
C GLY A 149 -23.03 1.97 20.73
N GLU A 150 -22.70 0.90 20.00
CA GLU A 150 -22.02 -0.28 20.56
C GLU A 150 -20.59 0.05 21.01
N VAL A 151 -19.89 0.90 20.26
CA VAL A 151 -18.53 1.36 20.60
C VAL A 151 -18.59 2.85 20.94
N LYS A 152 -18.15 3.22 22.15
CA LYS A 152 -18.17 4.60 22.64
C LYS A 152 -16.78 5.07 23.04
N GLY A 153 -16.49 6.33 22.75
CA GLY A 153 -15.25 7.00 23.18
C GLY A 153 -13.96 6.48 22.54
N LYS A 154 -14.04 5.63 21.51
CA LYS A 154 -12.88 5.11 20.77
C LYS A 154 -12.75 5.75 19.40
N THR A 155 -11.51 5.97 18.98
CA THR A 155 -11.16 6.32 17.58
C THR A 155 -10.60 5.09 16.90
N GLY A 156 -10.85 4.92 15.59
CA GLY A 156 -10.18 3.90 14.79
C GLY A 156 -9.31 4.52 13.71
N SER A 157 -8.36 3.75 13.18
CA SER A 157 -7.48 4.22 12.11
C SER A 157 -7.15 3.13 11.10
N LEU A 158 -6.93 3.55 9.86
CA LEU A 158 -6.35 2.72 8.81
C LEU A 158 -5.07 3.39 8.30
N THR A 159 -3.92 2.83 8.67
CA THR A 159 -2.60 3.31 8.23
C THR A 159 -2.21 2.63 6.92
N ALA A 160 -1.89 3.36 5.85
CA ALA A 160 -1.52 2.78 4.56
C ALA A 160 -0.03 2.97 4.21
N LEU A 161 0.61 1.89 3.78
CA LEU A 161 1.98 1.87 3.25
C LEU A 161 1.97 1.41 1.77
N PRO A 162 1.65 2.30 0.82
CA PRO A 162 1.72 1.97 -0.59
C PRO A 162 3.17 1.78 -1.07
N ILE A 163 3.40 0.74 -1.86
CA ILE A 163 4.67 0.53 -2.56
C ILE A 163 4.56 1.08 -3.98
N ILE A 164 5.60 1.81 -4.40
CA ILE A 164 5.80 2.30 -5.76
C ILE A 164 7.16 1.82 -6.25
N GLU A 165 7.17 1.19 -7.42
CA GLU A 165 8.39 0.87 -8.14
C GLU A 165 8.71 1.96 -9.17
N THR A 166 9.92 2.52 -9.08
CA THR A 166 10.52 3.42 -10.07
C THR A 166 11.35 2.64 -11.08
N GLN A 167 11.68 3.28 -12.20
CA GLN A 167 12.61 2.75 -13.20
C GLN A 167 13.86 3.63 -13.21
N ALA A 168 15.03 3.04 -12.94
CA ALA A 168 16.32 3.73 -12.94
C ALA A 168 16.34 5.00 -12.05
N GLY A 169 15.70 4.96 -10.90
CA GLY A 169 15.63 6.05 -9.93
C GLY A 169 14.73 7.21 -10.35
N ASP A 170 14.01 7.12 -11.47
CA ASP A 170 13.16 8.22 -11.93
C ASP A 170 11.91 8.41 -11.06
N VAL A 171 12.02 9.34 -10.11
CA VAL A 171 10.91 9.79 -9.24
C VAL A 171 9.96 10.76 -9.92
N SER A 172 10.35 11.32 -11.08
CA SER A 172 9.58 12.32 -11.83
C SER A 172 8.60 11.70 -12.84
N ALA A 173 8.63 10.37 -12.97
CA ALA A 173 7.68 9.60 -13.75
C ALA A 173 6.24 9.85 -13.27
N PHE A 174 5.27 9.65 -14.17
CA PHE A 174 3.90 10.12 -13.97
C PHE A 174 3.21 9.46 -12.76
N VAL A 175 3.25 8.14 -12.64
CA VAL A 175 2.61 7.41 -11.53
C VAL A 175 3.30 7.68 -10.18
N PRO A 176 4.64 7.62 -10.07
CA PRO A 176 5.34 8.01 -8.84
C PRO A 176 5.00 9.42 -8.35
N THR A 177 5.03 10.42 -9.24
CA THR A 177 4.72 11.81 -8.89
C THR A 177 3.28 11.95 -8.35
N ASN A 178 2.32 11.29 -9.00
CA ASN A 178 0.92 11.30 -8.55
C ASN A 178 0.79 10.74 -7.13
N VAL A 179 1.42 9.60 -6.83
CA VAL A 179 1.29 8.98 -5.50
C VAL A 179 2.01 9.80 -4.42
N ILE A 180 3.18 10.39 -4.72
CA ILE A 180 3.86 11.33 -3.79
C ILE A 180 2.99 12.55 -3.48
N SER A 181 2.20 13.03 -4.44
CA SER A 181 1.30 14.16 -4.21
C SER A 181 0.10 13.80 -3.33
N ILE A 182 -0.27 12.51 -3.25
CA ILE A 182 -1.40 12.02 -2.45
C ILE A 182 -0.95 11.65 -1.02
N THR A 183 0.20 10.99 -0.85
CA THR A 183 0.61 10.48 0.47
C THR A 183 1.20 11.57 1.37
N ASP A 184 1.06 11.37 2.69
CA ASP A 184 1.61 12.26 3.74
C ASP A 184 3.12 12.09 3.97
N GLY A 185 3.87 11.91 2.90
CA GLY A 185 5.30 11.64 2.91
C GLY A 185 5.69 10.37 2.18
N GLN A 186 6.98 10.07 2.20
CA GLN A 186 7.55 8.95 1.51
C GLN A 186 8.84 8.48 2.18
N ILE A 187 9.11 7.18 2.06
CA ILE A 187 10.42 6.58 2.31
C ILE A 187 11.00 6.23 0.94
N PHE A 188 12.08 6.90 0.57
CA PHE A 188 12.79 6.70 -0.69
C PHE A 188 13.98 5.77 -0.47
N LEU A 189 13.99 4.65 -1.20
CA LEU A 189 15.09 3.70 -1.21
C LEU A 189 15.96 3.92 -2.43
N GLU A 190 17.27 3.96 -2.24
CA GLU A 190 18.25 4.26 -3.29
C GLU A 190 19.11 3.05 -3.62
N ALA A 191 19.31 2.81 -4.92
CA ALA A 191 20.07 1.65 -5.40
C ALA A 191 21.55 1.71 -5.00
N ASP A 192 22.18 2.89 -5.05
CA ASP A 192 23.60 3.04 -4.73
C ASP A 192 23.88 2.80 -3.24
N LEU A 193 23.00 3.24 -2.34
CA LEU A 193 23.06 2.91 -0.92
C LEU A 193 22.91 1.40 -0.70
N PHE A 194 21.95 0.77 -1.40
CA PHE A 194 21.74 -0.68 -1.27
C PHE A 194 22.96 -1.48 -1.76
N ASN A 195 23.55 -1.09 -2.89
CA ASN A 195 24.70 -1.74 -3.51
C ASN A 195 25.99 -1.55 -2.70
N SER A 196 26.12 -0.43 -1.97
CA SER A 196 27.24 -0.18 -1.05
C SER A 196 27.10 -0.87 0.31
N GLY A 197 26.03 -1.65 0.50
CA GLY A 197 25.81 -2.47 1.70
C GLY A 197 24.97 -1.79 2.79
N ILE A 198 24.48 -0.57 2.57
CA ILE A 198 23.61 0.12 3.52
C ILE A 198 22.19 -0.46 3.42
N ARG A 199 21.74 -1.10 4.50
CA ARG A 199 20.42 -1.73 4.61
C ARG A 199 19.79 -1.40 5.97
N PRO A 200 18.61 -0.76 6.01
CA PRO A 200 17.77 -0.35 4.89
C PRO A 200 18.37 0.83 4.11
N ALA A 201 18.22 0.82 2.78
CA ALA A 201 18.84 1.78 1.86
C ALA A 201 18.08 3.12 1.78
N ILE A 202 17.72 3.69 2.93
CA ILE A 202 16.87 4.89 3.02
C ILE A 202 17.71 6.14 2.72
N ASN A 203 17.29 6.91 1.72
CA ASN A 203 17.86 8.24 1.48
C ASN A 203 17.18 9.26 2.41
N ALA A 204 17.94 9.79 3.36
CA ALA A 204 17.44 10.73 4.37
C ALA A 204 17.04 12.11 3.81
N GLY A 205 17.60 12.53 2.68
CA GLY A 205 17.28 13.82 2.06
C GLY A 205 16.00 13.79 1.22
N LEU A 206 15.70 12.65 0.59
CA LEU A 206 14.51 12.45 -0.25
C LEU A 206 13.31 11.87 0.52
N SER A 207 13.56 11.24 1.66
CA SER A 207 12.52 10.70 2.53
C SER A 207 11.98 11.77 3.46
N VAL A 208 10.66 11.84 3.63
CA VAL A 208 10.01 12.81 4.52
C VAL A 208 8.74 12.21 5.12
N SER A 209 8.39 12.62 6.33
CA SER A 209 7.06 12.43 6.92
C SER A 209 6.43 13.80 7.11
N ARG A 210 5.25 14.04 6.52
CA ARG A 210 4.54 15.33 6.64
C ARG A 210 3.86 15.50 8.00
N VAL A 211 3.62 14.41 8.72
CA VAL A 211 3.06 14.44 10.07
C VAL A 211 4.13 14.79 11.11
N GLY A 212 5.38 14.37 10.90
CA GLY A 212 6.51 14.78 11.75
C GLY A 212 6.38 14.30 13.21
N GLY A 213 6.68 15.18 14.17
CA GLY A 213 6.71 14.89 15.60
C GLY A 213 5.42 15.21 16.37
N ALA A 214 4.27 15.20 15.69
CA ALA A 214 2.94 15.47 16.25
C ALA A 214 2.42 14.34 17.16
#